data_AF-B1Q3B5-F1
#
_entry.id   AF-B1Q3B5-F1
#
_cell.length_a   1.000
_cell.length_b   1.000
_cell.length_c   1.000
_cell.angle_alpha   90.00
_cell.angle_beta   90.00
_cell.angle_gamma   90.00
#
_symmetry.space_group_name_H-M   'P 1'
#
loop_
_entity.id
_entity.type
_entity.pdbx_description
1 polymer ?
#
loop_
_entity_poly.entity_id
_entity_poly.type
_entity_poly.pdbx_seq_one_letter_code
_entity_poly.pdbx_strand_id
1 'polypeptide(L)'
;IFGPSKDWECWCGKYKRVRHRGIVCERCGVEVTESRVRRHRMGFIKLAAPVTHVWYLKGIPSYLSILLDMPLRDVEQIVYFNAYVVLDPGNAGNLSYKQLLSEDQWLEIEEEIYAEDSELVGIEVGIGAEAIQRLLQEINLEEEAERLRTEIVESKGQKRAKLIKRLRVIDNFIATGSQAEWMVLSVIPVIPPDLRPMVQLDGGRFATSDLNDLYRRVINRNNRLSRLQEILAPEIIVRNEKRMLQEAVDALIDNGRRGRTVVGANNRALKSLSDIIEGKQGRFRQNLLGKRVDYSGRSVIVVGPKLKIYQCGLPREMAIELFQPFVIHRLIKLGIVNNIKAAKKMIQRGDANVWHVLDEVITGHPVMLNRAPTLHRLGIQAFEPILVEGRAIQLHPLVCPAFNADFDGDQMAVHIPLSLEAQSEARLLMLACH
;
A
#
# COMPACT_ATOMS: atom_id res chain seq x y z
N ILE A 1 17.88 4.95 13.18
CA ILE A 1 16.45 4.71 12.87
C ILE A 1 16.28 3.53 11.91
N PHE A 2 16.47 3.71 10.59
CA PHE A 2 16.09 2.69 9.61
C PHE A 2 17.12 1.57 9.35
N GLY A 3 18.38 1.75 9.76
CA GLY A 3 19.47 0.77 9.53
C GLY A 3 20.53 1.27 8.53
N PRO A 4 21.53 0.43 8.20
CA PRO A 4 22.67 0.80 7.37
C PRO A 4 22.35 0.81 5.87
N SER A 5 23.04 1.65 5.09
CA SER A 5 22.85 1.72 3.64
C SER A 5 23.59 0.64 2.85
N LYS A 6 24.61 0.02 3.45
CA LYS A 6 25.41 -1.05 2.87
C LYS A 6 25.45 -2.21 3.86
N ASP A 7 25.56 -3.43 3.35
CA ASP A 7 25.61 -4.60 4.19
C ASP A 7 26.86 -4.59 5.07
N TRP A 8 26.68 -4.82 6.38
CA TRP A 8 27.77 -4.95 7.35
C TRP A 8 28.70 -3.74 7.43
N GLU A 9 28.18 -2.54 7.15
CA GLU A 9 28.94 -1.29 7.18
C GLU A 9 28.11 -0.17 7.83
N CYS A 10 28.70 0.49 8.82
CA CYS A 10 28.10 1.71 9.40
C CYS A 10 28.25 2.91 8.45
N TRP A 11 27.41 3.94 8.61
CA TRP A 11 27.40 5.10 7.70
C TRP A 11 28.74 5.82 7.58
N CYS A 12 29.46 6.02 8.70
CA CYS A 12 30.76 6.69 8.70
C CYS A 12 31.94 5.82 8.24
N GLY A 13 31.72 4.50 8.05
CA GLY A 13 32.76 3.56 7.66
C GLY A 13 33.76 3.16 8.77
N LYS A 14 33.58 3.58 10.04
CA LYS A 14 34.44 3.15 11.17
C LYS A 14 34.40 1.63 11.36
N TYR A 15 33.19 1.07 11.41
CA TYR A 15 32.97 -0.37 11.50
C TYR A 15 32.54 -0.92 10.13
N LYS A 16 33.32 -1.88 9.63
CA LYS A 16 33.09 -2.59 8.37
C LYS A 16 33.28 -4.09 8.55
N ARG A 17 32.61 -4.87 7.71
CA ARG A 17 32.64 -6.35 7.65
C ARG A 17 31.82 -7.01 8.78
N VAL A 18 31.51 -8.28 8.55
CA VAL A 18 30.64 -9.11 9.39
C VAL A 18 31.12 -9.24 10.83
N ARG A 19 32.43 -9.07 11.09
CA ARG A 19 33.03 -9.19 12.44
C ARG A 19 32.44 -8.23 13.48
N HIS A 20 31.86 -7.11 13.05
CA HIS A 20 31.26 -6.11 13.93
C HIS A 20 29.73 -6.20 14.00
N ARG A 21 29.16 -7.36 13.63
CA ARG A 21 27.71 -7.61 13.66
C ARG A 21 27.09 -7.20 14.99
N GLY A 22 26.02 -6.41 14.93
CA GLY A 22 25.24 -5.98 16.10
C GLY A 22 25.87 -4.84 16.90
N ILE A 23 27.06 -4.36 16.53
CA ILE A 23 27.67 -3.19 17.15
C ILE A 23 27.00 -1.92 16.63
N VAL A 24 26.57 -1.05 17.54
CA VAL A 24 26.09 0.30 17.22
C VAL A 24 27.28 1.25 17.19
N CYS A 25 27.45 1.96 16.07
CA CYS A 25 28.58 2.86 15.92
C CYS A 25 28.43 4.11 16.80
N GLU A 26 29.39 4.37 17.70
CA GLU A 26 29.40 5.57 18.56
C GLU A 26 29.39 6.89 17.78
N ARG A 27 29.98 6.94 16.57
CA ARG A 27 30.08 8.18 15.78
C ARG A 27 28.81 8.54 15.04
N CYS A 28 28.06 7.54 14.54
CA CYS A 28 26.90 7.79 13.68
C CYS A 28 25.60 7.16 14.19
N GLY A 29 25.64 6.40 15.29
CA GLY A 29 24.49 5.69 15.86
C GLY A 29 23.93 4.57 14.96
N VAL A 30 24.62 4.23 13.85
CA VAL A 30 24.16 3.20 12.92
C VAL A 30 24.66 1.83 13.38
N GLU A 31 23.71 0.92 13.55
CA GLU A 31 23.93 -0.50 13.82
C GLU A 31 24.51 -1.21 12.59
N VAL A 32 25.52 -2.06 12.79
CA VAL A 32 26.13 -2.86 11.73
C VAL A 32 25.33 -4.15 11.51
N THR A 33 24.43 -4.12 10.53
CA THR A 33 23.59 -5.24 10.10
C THR A 33 23.51 -5.32 8.57
N GLU A 34 22.73 -6.26 8.04
CA GLU A 34 22.33 -6.24 6.63
C GLU A 34 21.51 -4.98 6.31
N SER A 35 21.65 -4.46 5.09
CA SER A 35 20.89 -3.30 4.60
C SER A 35 19.41 -3.62 4.42
N ARG A 36 19.04 -4.89 4.23
CA ARG A 36 17.66 -5.38 4.08
C ARG A 36 16.73 -4.96 5.22
N VAL A 37 17.26 -4.73 6.41
CA VAL A 37 16.47 -4.24 7.57
C VAL A 37 15.78 -2.90 7.28
N ARG A 38 16.33 -2.08 6.35
CA ARG A 38 15.75 -0.80 5.90
C ARG A 38 14.42 -0.94 5.17
N ARG A 39 14.06 -2.15 4.75
CA ARG A 39 12.75 -2.45 4.17
C ARG A 39 11.68 -2.76 5.23
N HIS A 40 12.09 -3.09 6.45
CA HIS A 40 11.19 -3.57 7.51
C HIS A 40 11.08 -2.61 8.69
N ARG A 41 12.15 -1.90 9.04
CA ARG A 41 12.16 -0.97 10.19
C ARG A 41 11.32 0.26 9.88
N MET A 42 10.30 0.51 10.71
CA MET A 42 9.48 1.71 10.65
C MET A 42 10.02 2.81 11.57
N GLY A 43 9.61 4.04 11.32
CA GLY A 43 9.80 5.16 12.24
C GLY A 43 8.45 5.73 12.66
N PHE A 44 8.46 6.80 13.44
CA PHE A 44 7.24 7.54 13.76
C PHE A 44 7.52 9.04 13.84
N ILE A 45 6.48 9.83 13.68
CA ILE A 45 6.46 11.28 13.87
C ILE A 45 5.50 11.55 15.02
N LYS A 46 6.01 12.13 16.11
CA LYS A 46 5.18 12.64 17.20
C LYS A 46 4.55 13.96 16.76
N LEU A 47 3.22 14.04 16.76
CA LEU A 47 2.52 15.25 16.38
C LEU A 47 2.50 16.25 17.55
N ALA A 48 2.59 17.54 17.23
CA ALA A 48 2.54 18.64 18.20
C ALA A 48 1.09 18.95 18.65
N ALA A 49 0.11 18.60 17.82
CA ALA A 49 -1.31 18.59 18.15
C ALA A 49 -1.94 17.29 17.61
N PRO A 50 -2.96 16.74 18.26
CA PRO A 50 -3.67 15.57 17.76
C PRO A 50 -4.38 15.91 16.43
N VAL A 51 -4.55 14.89 15.60
CA VAL A 51 -5.09 15.02 14.24
C VAL A 51 -6.10 13.90 14.02
N THR A 52 -7.30 14.23 13.54
CA THR A 52 -8.31 13.20 13.26
C THR A 52 -7.93 12.37 12.04
N HIS A 53 -8.19 11.06 12.07
CA HIS A 53 -7.88 10.21 10.93
C HIS A 53 -8.96 10.34 9.83
N VAL A 54 -8.53 10.76 8.62
CA VAL A 54 -9.44 11.07 7.49
C VAL A 54 -10.40 9.94 7.11
N TRP A 55 -9.98 8.67 7.18
CA TRP A 55 -10.87 7.53 6.88
C TRP A 55 -12.06 7.40 7.84
N TYR A 56 -11.90 7.72 9.13
CA TYR A 56 -13.00 7.65 10.10
C TYR A 56 -13.89 8.90 10.03
N LEU A 57 -13.32 10.04 9.63
CA LEU A 57 -14.05 11.28 9.41
C LEU A 57 -14.87 11.24 8.11
N LYS A 58 -14.21 11.06 6.96
CA LYS A 58 -14.82 11.11 5.62
C LYS A 58 -15.10 9.73 5.03
N GLY A 59 -15.18 8.71 5.87
CA GLY A 59 -15.66 7.37 5.49
C GLY A 59 -17.15 7.40 5.12
N ILE A 60 -17.58 6.46 4.30
CA ILE A 60 -19.01 6.21 4.06
C ILE A 60 -19.33 4.82 4.65
N PRO A 61 -19.96 4.72 5.82
CA PRO A 61 -20.38 5.82 6.72
C PRO A 61 -19.21 6.41 7.54
N SER A 62 -19.43 7.61 8.10
CA SER A 62 -18.48 8.28 9.00
C SER A 62 -18.63 7.75 10.42
N TYR A 63 -17.59 7.12 10.96
CA TYR A 63 -17.62 6.54 12.30
C TYR A 63 -17.64 7.62 13.39
N LEU A 64 -16.92 8.72 13.18
CA LEU A 64 -16.92 9.86 14.12
C LEU A 64 -18.31 10.49 14.25
N SER A 65 -18.96 10.76 13.12
CA SER A 65 -20.32 11.32 13.08
C SER A 65 -21.34 10.39 13.77
N ILE A 66 -21.25 9.07 13.52
CA ILE A 66 -22.16 8.10 14.14
C ILE A 66 -21.97 8.03 15.65
N LEU A 67 -20.72 8.00 16.13
CA LEU A 67 -20.43 7.87 17.56
C LEU A 67 -20.84 9.12 18.34
N LEU A 68 -20.52 10.30 17.81
CA LEU A 68 -20.85 11.59 18.44
C LEU A 68 -22.34 11.95 18.34
N ASP A 69 -23.11 11.25 17.49
CA ASP A 69 -24.48 11.58 17.07
C ASP A 69 -24.63 12.99 16.48
N MET A 70 -23.59 13.45 15.79
CA MET A 70 -23.55 14.76 15.13
C MET A 70 -23.57 14.59 13.61
N PRO A 71 -24.13 15.55 12.84
CA PRO A 71 -24.02 15.55 11.39
C PRO A 71 -22.54 15.59 10.95
N LEU A 72 -22.22 14.91 9.84
CA LEU A 72 -20.86 14.92 9.30
C LEU A 72 -20.34 16.34 9.02
N ARG A 73 -21.20 17.22 8.49
CA ARG A 73 -20.85 18.61 8.18
C ARG A 73 -20.36 19.36 9.41
N ASP A 74 -21.01 19.12 10.54
CA ASP A 74 -20.74 19.81 11.80
C ASP A 74 -19.43 19.31 12.41
N VAL A 75 -19.20 17.99 12.37
CA VAL A 75 -17.91 17.40 12.78
C VAL A 75 -16.76 17.93 11.90
N GLU A 76 -16.97 18.08 10.59
CA GLU A 76 -15.97 18.68 9.70
C GLU A 76 -15.68 20.15 10.04
N GLN A 77 -16.71 20.94 10.40
CA GLN A 77 -16.52 22.34 10.82
C GLN A 77 -15.66 22.44 12.08
N ILE A 78 -15.85 21.55 13.05
CA ILE A 78 -15.04 21.51 14.27
C ILE A 78 -13.60 21.11 13.95
N VAL A 79 -13.40 20.02 13.20
CA VAL A 79 -12.06 19.49 12.88
C VAL A 79 -11.21 20.50 12.09
N TYR A 80 -11.82 21.24 11.16
CA TYR A 80 -11.12 22.22 10.31
C TYR A 80 -11.10 23.65 10.87
N PHE A 81 -11.40 23.82 12.15
CA PHE A 81 -11.32 25.10 12.86
C PHE A 81 -12.26 26.19 12.28
N ASN A 82 -13.46 25.81 11.84
CA ASN A 82 -14.49 26.75 11.36
C ASN A 82 -15.58 27.05 12.40
N ALA A 83 -15.81 26.14 13.35
CA ALA A 83 -16.81 26.29 14.42
C ALA A 83 -16.28 25.66 15.70
N TYR A 84 -16.74 26.17 16.84
CA TYR A 84 -16.45 25.59 18.15
C TYR A 84 -17.54 24.61 18.55
N VAL A 85 -17.23 23.76 19.53
CA VAL A 85 -18.17 22.84 20.17
C VAL A 85 -18.12 22.98 21.67
N VAL A 86 -19.30 23.06 22.30
CA VAL A 86 -19.43 23.07 23.75
C VAL A 86 -19.09 21.69 24.31
N LEU A 87 -18.06 21.63 25.15
CA LEU A 87 -17.62 20.44 25.88
C LEU A 87 -18.32 20.37 27.24
N ASP A 88 -18.42 21.49 27.94
CA ASP A 88 -19.17 21.61 29.18
C ASP A 88 -19.97 22.92 29.16
N PRO A 89 -21.31 22.89 29.24
CA PRO A 89 -22.12 24.10 29.32
C PRO A 89 -22.04 24.80 30.69
N GLY A 90 -21.48 24.16 31.73
CA GLY A 90 -21.39 24.73 33.07
C GLY A 90 -22.75 25.17 33.61
N ASN A 91 -22.81 26.37 34.18
CA ASN A 91 -24.05 26.97 34.71
C ASN A 91 -24.85 27.79 33.68
N ALA A 92 -24.45 27.78 32.41
CA ALA A 92 -25.07 28.59 31.37
C ALA A 92 -26.36 27.96 30.85
N GLY A 93 -27.52 28.56 31.15
CA GLY A 93 -28.81 28.04 30.69
C GLY A 93 -29.05 28.15 29.18
N ASN A 94 -28.23 28.93 28.47
CA ASN A 94 -28.30 29.14 27.02
C ASN A 94 -27.43 28.17 26.22
N LEU A 95 -26.57 27.39 26.87
CA LEU A 95 -25.66 26.43 26.21
C LEU A 95 -26.07 25.00 26.46
N SER A 96 -25.90 24.17 25.44
CA SER A 96 -26.13 22.73 25.50
C SER A 96 -24.88 21.96 25.09
N TYR A 97 -24.69 20.78 25.69
CA TYR A 97 -23.60 19.88 25.33
C TYR A 97 -23.61 19.54 23.83
N LYS A 98 -22.45 19.57 23.17
CA LYS A 98 -22.28 19.38 21.71
C LYS A 98 -22.94 20.45 20.82
N GLN A 99 -23.38 21.57 21.38
CA GLN A 99 -23.82 22.70 20.59
C GLN A 99 -22.65 23.29 19.80
N LEU A 100 -22.89 23.61 18.53
CA LEU A 100 -21.92 24.35 17.72
C LEU A 100 -22.08 25.85 17.93
N LEU A 101 -20.95 26.53 18.05
CA LEU A 101 -20.88 27.98 18.16
C LEU A 101 -20.07 28.53 16.99
N SER A 102 -20.56 29.59 16.36
CA SER A 102 -19.76 30.38 15.42
C SER A 102 -18.69 31.18 16.18
N GLU A 103 -17.74 31.75 15.44
CA GLU A 103 -16.71 32.60 16.03
C GLU A 103 -17.31 33.84 16.71
N ASP A 104 -18.30 34.48 16.08
CA ASP A 104 -18.98 35.65 16.65
C ASP A 104 -19.77 35.28 17.91
N GLN A 105 -20.50 34.17 17.91
CA GLN A 105 -21.24 33.70 19.08
C GLN A 105 -20.33 33.33 20.24
N TRP A 106 -19.19 32.70 19.94
CA TRP A 106 -18.19 32.41 20.96
C TRP A 106 -17.61 33.70 21.54
N LEU A 107 -17.33 34.70 20.70
CA LEU A 107 -16.83 35.99 21.16
C LEU A 107 -17.82 36.69 22.11
N GLU A 108 -19.11 36.70 21.76
CA GLU A 108 -20.18 37.25 22.61
C GLU A 108 -20.24 36.54 23.97
N ILE A 109 -20.21 35.20 23.98
CA ILE A 109 -20.22 34.40 25.20
C ILE A 109 -18.94 34.60 26.02
N GLU A 110 -17.78 34.71 25.36
CA GLU A 110 -16.50 34.97 26.02
C GLU A 110 -16.49 36.35 26.68
N GLU A 111 -17.03 37.37 26.02
CA GLU A 111 -17.24 38.71 26.61
C GLU A 111 -18.18 38.67 27.82
N GLU A 112 -19.28 37.91 27.76
CA GLU A 112 -20.20 37.70 28.88
C GLU A 112 -19.55 36.99 30.07
N ILE A 113 -18.67 36.00 29.81
CA ILE A 113 -17.94 35.26 30.86
C ILE A 113 -16.98 36.19 31.61
N TYR A 114 -16.28 37.08 30.91
CA TYR A 114 -15.29 37.98 31.51
C TYR A 114 -15.86 39.32 31.99
N ALA A 115 -17.17 39.54 31.88
CA ALA A 115 -17.83 40.73 32.43
C ALA A 115 -17.74 40.77 33.97
N GLU A 116 -17.57 41.95 34.55
CA GLU A 116 -17.35 42.13 36.01
C GLU A 116 -18.50 41.60 36.89
N ASP A 117 -19.72 41.47 36.32
CA ASP A 117 -20.94 41.00 37.00
C ASP A 117 -21.35 39.55 36.61
N SER A 118 -20.46 38.75 36.00
CA SER A 118 -20.84 37.43 35.49
C SER A 118 -20.93 36.37 36.59
N GLU A 119 -22.03 35.61 36.61
CA GLU A 119 -22.21 34.40 37.43
C GLU A 119 -21.85 33.10 36.66
N LEU A 120 -21.40 33.24 35.41
CA LEU A 120 -21.11 32.14 34.49
C LEU A 120 -19.76 31.51 34.81
N VAL A 121 -19.79 30.30 35.39
CA VAL A 121 -18.59 29.53 35.75
C VAL A 121 -18.68 28.13 35.12
N GLY A 122 -17.52 27.62 34.68
CA GLY A 122 -17.37 26.23 34.24
C GLY A 122 -17.75 25.96 32.78
N ILE A 123 -17.89 27.00 31.94
CA ILE A 123 -18.12 26.82 30.51
C ILE A 123 -16.80 26.41 29.84
N GLU A 124 -16.79 25.23 29.22
CA GLU A 124 -15.66 24.76 28.43
C GLU A 124 -16.05 24.57 26.97
N VAL A 125 -15.35 25.29 26.10
CA VAL A 125 -15.56 25.23 24.65
C VAL A 125 -14.26 24.83 23.97
N GLY A 126 -14.37 23.89 23.03
CA GLY A 126 -13.25 23.32 22.31
C GLY A 126 -13.35 23.53 20.81
N ILE A 127 -12.21 23.45 20.13
CA ILE A 127 -12.13 23.45 18.66
C ILE A 127 -11.08 22.45 18.16
N GLY A 128 -11.26 21.96 16.94
CA GLY A 128 -10.31 21.07 16.29
C GLY A 128 -10.37 19.62 16.77
N ALA A 129 -9.32 18.87 16.46
CA ALA A 129 -9.20 17.46 16.80
C ALA A 129 -9.10 17.20 18.31
N GLU A 130 -8.62 18.16 19.10
CA GLU A 130 -8.54 18.08 20.57
C GLU A 130 -9.94 18.00 21.20
N ALA A 131 -10.86 18.85 20.71
CA ALA A 131 -12.25 18.83 21.15
C ALA A 131 -12.94 17.50 20.80
N ILE A 132 -12.73 17.00 19.58
CA ILE A 132 -13.27 15.70 19.16
C ILE A 132 -12.70 14.57 20.03
N GLN A 133 -11.40 14.60 20.34
CA GLN A 133 -10.79 13.59 21.20
C GLN A 133 -11.43 13.57 22.58
N ARG A 134 -11.64 14.75 23.19
CA ARG A 134 -12.29 14.87 24.50
C ARG A 134 -13.73 14.35 24.49
N LEU A 135 -14.53 14.76 23.50
CA LEU A 135 -15.89 14.24 23.33
C LEU A 135 -15.93 12.72 23.17
N LEU A 136 -14.92 12.11 22.57
CA LEU A 136 -14.83 10.64 22.44
C LEU A 136 -14.40 9.95 23.74
N GLN A 137 -13.60 10.62 24.58
CA GLN A 137 -13.17 10.10 25.89
C GLN A 137 -14.29 10.09 26.92
N GLU A 138 -15.21 11.05 26.86
CA GLU A 138 -16.36 11.15 27.77
C GLU A 138 -17.45 10.09 27.48
N ILE A 139 -17.43 9.44 26.32
CA ILE A 139 -18.45 8.45 25.96
C ILE A 139 -18.15 7.12 26.65
N ASN A 140 -18.97 6.77 27.63
CA ASN A 140 -19.03 5.40 28.13
C ASN A 140 -19.82 4.51 27.14
N LEU A 141 -19.11 3.67 26.40
CA LEU A 141 -19.68 2.82 25.35
C LEU A 141 -20.72 1.82 25.88
N GLU A 142 -20.51 1.27 27.09
CA GLU A 142 -21.39 0.26 27.67
C GLU A 142 -22.74 0.87 28.08
N GLU A 143 -22.70 1.98 28.82
CA GLU A 143 -23.91 2.71 29.21
C GLU A 143 -24.68 3.21 27.99
N GLU A 144 -23.98 3.75 26.99
CA GLU A 144 -24.62 4.26 25.78
C GLU A 144 -25.26 3.12 24.97
N ALA A 145 -24.66 1.93 24.95
CA ALA A 145 -25.26 0.75 24.31
C ALA A 145 -26.56 0.34 25.00
N GLU A 146 -26.62 0.36 26.33
CA GLU A 146 -27.84 0.06 27.08
C GLU A 146 -28.94 1.10 26.83
N ARG A 147 -28.60 2.40 26.86
CA ARG A 147 -29.53 3.51 26.53
C ARG A 147 -30.07 3.39 25.11
N LEU A 148 -29.22 3.05 24.14
CA LEU A 148 -29.67 2.87 22.76
C LEU A 148 -30.59 1.66 22.61
N ARG A 149 -30.36 0.57 23.36
CA ARG A 149 -31.24 -0.61 23.32
C ARG A 149 -32.65 -0.29 23.82
N THR A 150 -32.78 0.53 24.87
CA THR A 150 -34.11 0.96 25.36
C THR A 150 -34.79 1.91 24.35
N GLU A 151 -34.08 2.91 23.82
CA GLU A 151 -34.62 3.84 22.82
C GLU A 151 -35.08 3.16 21.52
N ILE A 152 -34.41 2.07 21.12
CA ILE A 152 -34.78 1.30 19.92
C ILE A 152 -36.16 0.62 20.08
N VAL A 153 -36.53 0.23 21.31
CA VAL A 153 -37.84 -0.37 21.59
C VAL A 153 -38.97 0.66 21.46
N GLU A 154 -38.72 1.88 21.91
CA GLU A 154 -39.70 2.97 21.90
C GLU A 154 -39.83 3.65 20.54
N SER A 155 -38.73 3.73 19.78
CA SER A 155 -38.69 4.45 18.50
C SER A 155 -39.22 3.62 17.32
N LYS A 156 -39.88 4.31 16.37
CA LYS A 156 -40.39 3.71 15.12
C LYS A 156 -39.82 4.43 13.88
N GLY A 157 -39.82 3.74 12.74
CA GLY A 157 -39.45 4.30 11.44
C GLY A 157 -37.95 4.60 11.26
N GLN A 158 -37.63 5.76 10.67
CA GLN A 158 -36.26 6.14 10.32
C GLN A 158 -35.35 6.38 11.54
N LYS A 159 -35.90 6.90 12.64
CA LYS A 159 -35.15 7.11 13.90
C LYS A 159 -34.60 5.79 14.43
N ARG A 160 -35.42 4.73 14.43
CA ARG A 160 -35.00 3.38 14.81
C ARG A 160 -33.87 2.85 13.93
N ALA A 161 -33.93 3.07 12.61
CA ALA A 161 -32.87 2.65 11.70
C ALA A 161 -31.53 3.37 11.96
N LYS A 162 -31.56 4.66 12.34
CA LYS A 162 -30.36 5.42 12.74
C LYS A 162 -29.77 4.87 14.04
N LEU A 163 -30.61 4.64 15.05
CA LEU A 163 -30.18 4.09 16.35
C LEU A 163 -29.58 2.69 16.21
N ILE A 164 -30.17 1.81 15.37
CA ILE A 164 -29.62 0.48 15.10
C ILE A 164 -28.22 0.57 14.47
N LYS A 165 -28.00 1.51 13.53
CA LYS A 165 -26.66 1.71 12.94
C LYS A 165 -25.64 2.16 13.98
N ARG A 166 -26.04 3.06 14.90
CA ARG A 166 -25.19 3.56 15.99
C ARG A 166 -24.86 2.45 16.99
N LEU A 167 -25.88 1.71 17.46
CA LEU A 167 -25.71 0.58 18.36
C LEU A 167 -24.77 -0.48 17.76
N ARG A 168 -24.92 -0.80 16.46
CA ARG A 168 -24.04 -1.76 15.78
C ARG A 168 -22.57 -1.34 15.78
N VAL A 169 -22.29 -0.05 15.64
CA VAL A 169 -20.91 0.46 15.70
C VAL A 169 -20.38 0.34 17.13
N ILE A 170 -21.16 0.74 18.13
CA ILE A 170 -20.76 0.66 19.55
C ILE A 170 -20.54 -0.79 19.99
N ASP A 171 -21.45 -1.71 19.66
CA ASP A 171 -21.29 -3.14 19.95
C ASP A 171 -20.00 -3.70 19.33
N ASN A 172 -19.59 -3.25 18.14
CA ASN A 172 -18.32 -3.65 17.54
C ASN A 172 -17.09 -3.10 18.31
N PHE A 173 -17.16 -1.88 18.84
CA PHE A 173 -16.10 -1.33 19.68
C PHE A 173 -15.98 -2.11 20.98
N ILE A 174 -17.11 -2.42 21.64
CA ILE A 174 -17.15 -3.24 22.86
C ILE A 174 -16.59 -4.63 22.59
N ALA A 175 -17.05 -5.30 21.52
CA ALA A 175 -16.61 -6.65 21.17
C ALA A 175 -15.11 -6.74 20.84
N THR A 176 -14.51 -5.68 20.31
CA THR A 176 -13.07 -5.64 19.98
C THR A 176 -12.20 -5.10 21.12
N GLY A 177 -12.80 -4.51 22.17
CA GLY A 177 -12.07 -3.79 23.21
C GLY A 177 -11.33 -2.55 22.71
N SER A 178 -11.74 -2.00 21.55
CA SER A 178 -11.10 -0.81 20.96
C SER A 178 -11.64 0.45 21.62
N GLN A 179 -10.78 1.44 21.86
CA GLN A 179 -11.19 2.74 22.38
C GLN A 179 -11.54 3.70 21.24
N ALA A 180 -12.60 4.50 21.43
CA ALA A 180 -13.06 5.45 20.41
C ALA A 180 -12.04 6.56 20.13
N GLU A 181 -11.28 6.98 21.15
CA GLU A 181 -10.24 8.01 21.04
C GLU A 181 -9.11 7.66 20.04
N TRP A 182 -8.87 6.38 19.75
CA TRP A 182 -7.79 5.96 18.83
C TRP A 182 -8.03 6.39 17.38
N MET A 183 -9.24 6.85 17.03
CA MET A 183 -9.50 7.48 15.73
C MET A 183 -8.83 8.85 15.59
N VAL A 184 -8.36 9.44 16.69
CA VAL A 184 -7.56 10.65 16.73
C VAL A 184 -6.09 10.28 16.93
N LEU A 185 -5.25 10.68 15.98
CA LEU A 185 -3.83 10.34 15.93
C LEU A 185 -3.02 11.37 16.72
N SER A 186 -2.24 10.90 17.68
CA SER A 186 -1.15 11.65 18.33
C SER A 186 0.22 11.39 17.71
N VAL A 187 0.36 10.24 17.02
CA VAL A 187 1.60 9.78 16.41
C VAL A 187 1.32 9.18 15.03
N ILE A 188 2.15 9.49 14.04
CA ILE A 188 2.03 8.94 12.69
C ILE A 188 3.21 8.01 12.40
N PRO A 189 2.97 6.76 11.98
CA PRO A 189 4.03 5.86 11.56
C PRO A 189 4.62 6.30 10.21
N VAL A 190 5.95 6.15 10.07
CA VAL A 190 6.69 6.45 8.85
C VAL A 190 7.10 5.15 8.17
N ILE A 191 6.69 5.00 6.92
CA ILE A 191 7.01 3.83 6.10
C ILE A 191 8.54 3.73 5.87
N PRO A 192 9.09 2.48 5.86
CA PRO A 192 10.50 2.23 5.60
C PRO A 192 11.02 2.89 4.32
N PRO A 193 12.26 3.41 4.30
CA PRO A 193 12.80 4.18 3.18
C PRO A 193 12.87 3.40 1.87
N ASP A 194 13.08 2.09 1.90
CA ASP A 194 13.18 1.27 0.68
C ASP A 194 11.84 1.10 -0.04
N LEU A 195 10.72 1.39 0.64
CA LEU A 195 9.38 1.44 0.03
C LEU A 195 9.07 2.82 -0.57
N ARG A 196 9.91 3.83 -0.29
CA ARG A 196 9.81 5.20 -0.80
C ARG A 196 11.18 5.71 -1.29
N PRO A 197 11.81 5.02 -2.27
CA PRO A 197 13.19 5.26 -2.62
C PRO A 197 13.40 6.65 -3.25
N MET A 198 14.62 7.16 -3.11
CA MET A 198 15.14 8.28 -3.89
C MET A 198 16.28 7.74 -4.73
N VAL A 199 16.08 7.63 -6.04
CA VAL A 199 17.04 7.03 -6.96
C VAL A 199 17.68 8.14 -7.78
N GLN A 200 19.00 8.15 -7.81
CA GLN A 200 19.75 9.04 -8.68
C GLN A 200 19.65 8.53 -10.13
N LEU A 201 19.19 9.40 -11.03
CA LEU A 201 19.17 9.17 -12.46
C LEU A 201 20.44 9.73 -13.10
N ASP A 202 20.69 9.30 -14.33
CA ASP A 202 21.77 9.84 -15.15
C ASP A 202 21.61 11.37 -15.31
N GLY A 203 22.73 12.10 -15.20
CA GLY A 203 22.73 13.57 -15.22
C GLY A 203 22.48 14.25 -13.86
N GLY A 204 22.62 13.51 -12.74
CA GLY A 204 22.59 14.09 -11.39
C GLY A 204 21.20 14.46 -10.87
N ARG A 205 20.14 14.10 -11.61
CA ARG A 205 18.74 14.29 -11.18
C ARG A 205 18.34 13.20 -10.19
N PHE A 206 17.39 13.49 -9.31
CA PHE A 206 16.84 12.50 -8.37
C PHE A 206 15.37 12.23 -8.70
N ALA A 207 15.04 10.96 -8.91
CA ALA A 207 13.66 10.49 -8.91
C ALA A 207 13.25 10.23 -7.46
N THR A 208 12.26 10.97 -6.98
CA THR A 208 11.73 10.84 -5.62
C THR A 208 10.30 10.31 -5.66
N SER A 209 9.92 9.51 -4.66
CA SER A 209 8.54 9.08 -4.48
C SER A 209 7.66 10.22 -3.96
N ASP A 210 6.44 10.35 -4.51
CA ASP A 210 5.41 11.32 -4.08
C ASP A 210 5.19 11.31 -2.54
N LEU A 211 5.31 10.14 -1.89
CA LEU A 211 5.19 10.01 -0.43
C LEU A 211 6.25 10.83 0.33
N ASN A 212 7.47 10.96 -0.20
CA ASN A 212 8.52 11.72 0.47
C ASN A 212 8.15 13.20 0.55
N ASP A 213 7.47 13.73 -0.46
CA ASP A 213 6.99 15.11 -0.46
C ASP A 213 5.85 15.33 0.55
N LEU A 214 4.93 14.37 0.65
CA LEU A 214 3.84 14.39 1.63
C LEU A 214 4.39 14.31 3.06
N TYR A 215 5.31 13.37 3.34
CA TYR A 215 5.98 13.29 4.65
C TYR A 215 6.75 14.57 4.98
N ARG A 216 7.48 15.13 4.03
CA ARG A 216 8.21 16.38 4.22
C ARG A 216 7.26 17.54 4.58
N ARG A 217 6.09 17.63 3.96
CA ARG A 217 5.07 18.63 4.33
C ARG A 217 4.60 18.43 5.76
N VAL A 218 4.23 17.21 6.17
CA VAL A 218 3.79 16.93 7.54
C VAL A 218 4.86 17.30 8.56
N ILE A 219 6.11 16.88 8.34
CA ILE A 219 7.24 17.18 9.25
C ILE A 219 7.46 18.68 9.37
N ASN A 220 7.47 19.41 8.24
CA ASN A 220 7.71 20.86 8.25
C ASN A 220 6.59 21.62 8.98
N ARG A 221 5.32 21.22 8.77
CA ARG A 221 4.16 21.79 9.47
C ARG A 221 4.19 21.49 10.96
N ASN A 222 4.52 20.24 11.33
CA ASN A 222 4.61 19.82 12.72
C ASN A 222 5.71 20.56 13.49
N ASN A 223 6.90 20.70 12.87
CA ASN A 223 8.01 21.44 13.47
C ASN A 223 7.71 22.93 13.58
N ARG A 224 7.01 23.50 12.58
CA ARG A 224 6.56 24.91 12.63
C ARG A 224 5.55 25.13 13.75
N LEU A 225 4.56 24.25 13.89
CA LEU A 225 3.58 24.31 14.98
C LEU A 225 4.25 24.21 16.35
N SER A 226 5.19 23.27 16.53
CA SER A 226 5.93 23.12 17.79
C SER A 226 6.66 24.41 18.17
N ARG A 227 7.35 25.05 17.22
CA ARG A 227 8.04 26.34 17.45
C ARG A 227 7.07 27.47 17.78
N LEU A 228 5.90 27.53 17.13
CA LEU A 228 4.89 28.55 17.42
C LEU A 228 4.32 28.39 18.84
N GLN A 229 4.16 27.15 19.31
CA GLN A 229 3.74 26.87 20.69
C GLN A 229 4.83 27.24 21.70
N GLU A 230 6.10 26.96 21.40
CA GLU A 230 7.24 27.35 22.25
C GLU A 230 7.36 28.87 22.42
N ILE A 231 7.04 29.64 21.38
CA ILE A 231 7.11 31.10 21.38
C ILE A 231 5.81 31.73 21.93
N LEU A 232 4.80 30.92 22.28
CA LEU A 232 3.46 31.39 22.69
C LEU A 232 2.87 32.37 21.67
N ALA A 233 2.95 32.02 20.39
CA ALA A 233 2.39 32.83 19.32
C ALA A 233 0.85 32.97 19.47
N PRO A 234 0.24 34.06 18.95
CA PRO A 234 -1.20 34.28 19.03
C PRO A 234 -2.03 33.10 18.54
N GLU A 235 -3.16 32.84 19.20
CA GLU A 235 -3.98 31.66 18.94
C GLU A 235 -4.44 31.52 17.48
N ILE A 236 -4.75 32.64 16.82
CA ILE A 236 -5.16 32.65 15.41
C ILE A 236 -4.10 31.98 14.51
N ILE A 237 -2.82 32.27 14.76
CA ILE A 237 -1.70 31.71 14.00
C ILE A 237 -1.55 30.23 14.32
N VAL A 238 -1.66 29.86 15.60
CA VAL A 238 -1.57 28.47 16.06
C VAL A 238 -2.69 27.63 15.47
N ARG A 239 -3.94 28.12 15.48
CA ARG A 239 -5.13 27.46 14.90
C ARG A 239 -4.97 27.26 13.41
N ASN A 240 -4.49 28.27 12.69
CA ASN A 240 -4.21 28.12 11.26
C ASN A 240 -3.15 27.03 11.01
N GLU A 241 -2.06 26.99 11.79
CA GLU A 241 -1.03 25.96 11.62
C GLU A 241 -1.52 24.56 12.04
N LYS A 242 -2.36 24.44 13.09
CA LYS A 242 -3.07 23.19 13.45
C LYS A 242 -3.96 22.72 12.29
N ARG A 243 -4.74 23.62 11.70
CA ARG A 243 -5.54 23.34 10.49
C ARG A 243 -4.65 22.83 9.37
N MET A 244 -3.57 23.55 9.03
CA MET A 244 -2.62 23.15 7.98
C MET A 244 -1.96 21.79 8.23
N LEU A 245 -1.68 21.46 9.50
CA LEU A 245 -1.17 20.15 9.88
C LEU A 245 -2.21 19.05 9.61
N GLN A 246 -3.47 19.25 9.99
CA GLN A 246 -4.58 18.34 9.68
C GLN A 246 -4.68 18.11 8.16
N GLU A 247 -4.62 19.15 7.33
CA GLU A 247 -4.68 18.99 5.87
C GLU A 247 -3.48 18.22 5.31
N ALA A 248 -2.29 18.43 5.87
CA ALA A 248 -1.08 17.75 5.43
C ALA A 248 -1.14 16.25 5.75
N VAL A 249 -1.70 15.88 6.91
CA VAL A 249 -1.91 14.49 7.30
C VAL A 249 -3.03 13.84 6.47
N ASP A 250 -4.13 14.57 6.23
CA ASP A 250 -5.20 14.11 5.34
C ASP A 250 -4.64 13.78 3.96
N ALA A 251 -3.83 14.67 3.38
CA ALA A 251 -3.20 14.45 2.06
C ALA A 251 -2.16 13.31 2.05
N LEU A 252 -1.49 13.04 3.19
CA LEU A 252 -0.59 11.90 3.31
C LEU A 252 -1.35 10.57 3.22
N ILE A 253 -2.48 10.48 3.93
CA ILE A 253 -3.28 9.26 4.00
C ILE A 253 -4.12 9.09 2.72
N ASP A 254 -4.86 10.12 2.33
CA ASP A 254 -5.79 10.11 1.20
C ASP A 254 -5.87 11.51 0.54
N ASN A 255 -5.13 11.66 -0.56
CA ASN A 255 -5.05 12.92 -1.31
C ASN A 255 -6.20 13.02 -2.33
N GLY A 256 -7.43 13.22 -1.84
CA GLY A 256 -8.60 13.40 -2.71
C GLY A 256 -9.92 13.61 -1.99
N ARG A 257 -10.10 13.02 -0.81
CA ARG A 257 -11.38 13.09 -0.08
C ARG A 257 -11.82 14.48 0.38
N ARG A 258 -10.88 15.43 0.50
CA ARG A 258 -11.15 16.79 0.98
C ARG A 258 -11.45 17.81 -0.14
N GLY A 259 -11.48 17.37 -1.40
CA GLY A 259 -11.70 18.23 -2.55
C GLY A 259 -10.42 18.52 -3.32
N ARG A 260 -9.80 19.70 -3.13
CA ARG A 260 -8.63 20.12 -3.92
C ARG A 260 -7.41 19.26 -3.58
N THR A 261 -6.96 18.49 -4.56
CA THR A 261 -5.79 17.62 -4.41
C THR A 261 -4.52 18.45 -4.31
N VAL A 262 -3.60 17.97 -3.47
CA VAL A 262 -2.26 18.50 -3.40
C VAL A 262 -1.50 18.09 -4.66
N VAL A 263 -1.04 19.08 -5.42
CA VAL A 263 -0.24 18.89 -6.63
C VAL A 263 1.25 19.06 -6.38
N GLY A 264 2.06 18.29 -7.10
CA GLY A 264 3.52 18.42 -7.15
C GLY A 264 3.99 19.44 -8.20
N ALA A 265 5.30 19.51 -8.42
CA ALA A 265 5.94 20.46 -9.35
C ALA A 265 5.44 20.35 -10.80
N ASN A 266 4.95 19.17 -11.21
CA ASN A 266 4.45 18.92 -12.57
C ASN A 266 2.93 19.11 -12.69
N ASN A 267 2.28 19.84 -11.77
CA ASN A 267 0.82 19.99 -11.65
C ASN A 267 0.03 18.66 -11.58
N ARG A 268 0.72 17.53 -11.40
CA ARG A 268 0.10 16.23 -11.14
C ARG A 268 -0.23 16.10 -9.66
N ALA A 269 -1.40 15.54 -9.35
CA ALA A 269 -1.73 15.14 -7.99
C ALA A 269 -0.72 14.11 -7.46
N LEU A 270 -0.25 14.33 -6.22
CA LEU A 270 0.64 13.42 -5.54
C LEU A 270 -0.11 12.15 -5.14
N LYS A 271 0.49 10.98 -5.33
CA LYS A 271 -0.10 9.71 -4.88
C LYS A 271 0.02 9.57 -3.35
N SER A 272 -1.11 9.36 -2.69
CA SER A 272 -1.20 9.12 -1.23
C SER A 272 -0.99 7.65 -0.86
N LEU A 273 -1.02 7.34 0.44
CA LEU A 273 -0.95 5.96 0.92
C LEU A 273 -2.11 5.10 0.43
N SER A 274 -3.33 5.66 0.42
CA SER A 274 -4.52 4.97 -0.07
C SER A 274 -4.41 4.63 -1.56
N ASP A 275 -3.92 5.57 -2.37
CA ASP A 275 -3.76 5.40 -3.83
C ASP A 275 -2.75 4.31 -4.22
N ILE A 276 -1.78 4.02 -3.36
CA ILE A 276 -0.80 2.95 -3.59
C ILE A 276 -1.45 1.57 -3.44
N ILE A 277 -2.46 1.48 -2.60
CA ILE A 277 -3.15 0.24 -2.28
C ILE A 277 -4.30 0.00 -3.28
N GLU A 278 -5.09 1.03 -3.53
CA GLU A 278 -6.32 0.98 -4.32
C GLU A 278 -6.13 1.21 -5.83
N GLY A 279 -7.18 0.92 -6.60
CA GLY A 279 -7.23 1.18 -8.04
C GLY A 279 -6.59 0.10 -8.93
N LYS A 280 -6.63 0.34 -10.24
CA LYS A 280 -6.08 -0.61 -11.25
C LYS A 280 -4.57 -0.74 -11.18
N GLN A 281 -3.88 0.38 -10.91
CA GLN A 281 -2.43 0.43 -10.71
C GLN A 281 -2.02 0.21 -9.24
N GLY A 282 -2.98 -0.09 -8.37
CA GLY A 282 -2.74 -0.34 -6.96
C GLY A 282 -2.08 -1.69 -6.71
N ARG A 283 -1.56 -1.86 -5.49
CA ARG A 283 -0.83 -3.06 -5.07
C ARG A 283 -1.62 -4.35 -5.25
N PHE A 284 -2.90 -4.37 -4.91
CA PHE A 284 -3.71 -5.59 -4.98
C PHE A 284 -3.84 -6.12 -6.40
N ARG A 285 -4.27 -5.28 -7.35
CA ARG A 285 -4.54 -5.72 -8.72
C ARG A 285 -3.27 -5.89 -9.53
N GLN A 286 -2.34 -4.93 -9.45
CA GLN A 286 -1.19 -4.92 -10.35
C GLN A 286 -0.03 -5.78 -9.87
N ASN A 287 0.20 -5.90 -8.56
CA ASN A 287 1.42 -6.54 -8.02
C ASN A 287 1.17 -7.85 -7.28
N LEU A 288 0.02 -8.00 -6.61
CA LEU A 288 -0.30 -9.24 -5.89
C LEU A 288 -0.89 -10.28 -6.84
N LEU A 289 -1.88 -9.88 -7.65
CA LEU A 289 -2.50 -10.75 -8.67
C LEU A 289 -1.68 -10.78 -9.97
N GLY A 290 -1.21 -9.61 -10.42
CA GLY A 290 -0.27 -9.50 -11.53
C GLY A 290 1.17 -9.67 -11.03
N LYS A 291 1.85 -10.74 -11.42
CA LYS A 291 3.30 -10.87 -11.17
C LYS A 291 4.02 -11.12 -12.47
N ARG A 292 5.11 -10.39 -12.66
CA ARG A 292 6.11 -10.77 -13.67
C ARG A 292 6.82 -12.00 -13.14
N VAL A 293 6.93 -13.02 -13.98
CA VAL A 293 7.50 -14.31 -13.62
C VAL A 293 8.77 -14.54 -14.43
N ASP A 294 9.78 -15.05 -13.77
CA ASP A 294 10.98 -15.56 -14.43
C ASP A 294 10.65 -16.86 -15.20
N TYR A 295 11.59 -17.36 -16.00
CA TYR A 295 11.39 -18.56 -16.84
C TYR A 295 10.20 -18.44 -17.80
N SER A 296 10.03 -17.24 -18.36
CA SER A 296 9.03 -16.97 -19.38
C SER A 296 9.65 -16.34 -20.62
N GLY A 297 9.06 -16.64 -21.78
CA GLY A 297 9.46 -16.13 -23.08
C GLY A 297 8.25 -15.69 -23.89
N ARG A 298 8.45 -14.90 -24.93
CA ARG A 298 7.40 -14.55 -25.89
C ARG A 298 7.97 -14.53 -27.30
N SER A 299 7.25 -15.12 -28.25
CA SER A 299 7.56 -14.98 -29.68
C SER A 299 6.30 -15.07 -30.53
N VAL A 300 6.46 -14.73 -31.81
CA VAL A 300 5.45 -14.86 -32.86
C VAL A 300 5.17 -16.34 -33.12
N ILE A 301 3.90 -16.66 -33.34
CA ILE A 301 3.49 -18.02 -33.68
C ILE A 301 3.44 -18.24 -35.19
N VAL A 302 3.82 -19.43 -35.62
CA VAL A 302 3.77 -19.89 -37.01
C VAL A 302 3.15 -21.27 -37.05
N VAL A 303 2.57 -21.63 -38.19
CA VAL A 303 1.90 -22.90 -38.38
C VAL A 303 2.91 -24.07 -38.37
N GLY A 304 2.65 -25.07 -37.52
CA GLY A 304 3.42 -26.32 -37.43
C GLY A 304 2.59 -27.54 -37.81
N PRO A 305 2.26 -27.76 -39.09
CA PRO A 305 1.29 -28.78 -39.50
C PRO A 305 1.78 -30.23 -39.31
N LYS A 306 3.09 -30.43 -39.11
CA LYS A 306 3.70 -31.75 -38.89
C LYS A 306 3.73 -32.16 -37.42
N LEU A 307 3.41 -31.24 -36.51
CA LEU A 307 3.42 -31.51 -35.08
C LEU A 307 2.25 -32.41 -34.71
N LYS A 308 2.35 -33.14 -33.60
CA LYS A 308 1.19 -33.77 -32.98
C LYS A 308 0.42 -32.72 -32.16
N ILE A 309 -0.86 -32.99 -31.87
CA ILE A 309 -1.73 -32.06 -31.11
C ILE A 309 -1.10 -31.62 -29.78
N TYR A 310 -0.43 -32.54 -29.08
CA TYR A 310 0.20 -32.28 -27.79
C TYR A 310 1.61 -31.68 -27.89
N GLN A 311 2.13 -31.42 -29.09
CA GLN A 311 3.50 -30.94 -29.30
C GLN A 311 3.51 -29.48 -29.76
N CYS A 312 4.54 -28.74 -29.36
CA CYS A 312 4.80 -27.39 -29.87
C CYS A 312 6.27 -27.27 -30.31
N GLY A 313 6.52 -26.49 -31.37
CA GLY A 313 7.90 -26.17 -31.76
C GLY A 313 8.43 -24.99 -30.95
N LEU A 314 9.51 -25.20 -30.21
CA LEU A 314 10.20 -24.19 -29.42
C LEU A 314 11.53 -23.81 -30.09
N PRO A 315 11.78 -22.51 -30.37
CA PRO A 315 13.05 -22.04 -30.91
C PRO A 315 14.24 -22.42 -30.05
N ARG A 316 15.34 -22.88 -30.67
CA ARG A 316 16.59 -23.22 -29.98
C ARG A 316 17.13 -22.08 -29.09
N GLU A 317 17.13 -20.84 -29.60
CA GLU A 317 17.57 -19.65 -28.85
C GLU A 317 16.69 -19.36 -27.63
N MET A 318 15.38 -19.60 -27.72
CA MET A 318 14.47 -19.40 -26.60
C MET A 318 14.64 -20.53 -25.57
N ALA A 319 14.72 -21.77 -26.04
CA ALA A 319 14.85 -22.94 -25.20
C ALA A 319 16.13 -22.91 -24.36
N ILE A 320 17.27 -22.49 -24.93
CA ILE A 320 18.54 -22.45 -24.19
C ILE A 320 18.53 -21.43 -23.05
N GLU A 321 17.86 -20.28 -23.22
CA GLU A 321 17.71 -19.26 -22.16
C GLU A 321 16.74 -19.73 -21.08
N LEU A 322 15.60 -20.27 -21.50
CA LEU A 322 14.55 -20.76 -20.61
C LEU A 322 15.02 -21.95 -19.75
N PHE A 323 15.77 -22.89 -20.33
CA PHE A 323 16.27 -24.09 -19.63
C PHE A 323 17.71 -23.96 -19.13
N GLN A 324 18.30 -22.76 -19.15
CA GLN A 324 19.72 -22.53 -18.85
C GLN A 324 20.21 -23.20 -17.56
N PRO A 325 19.51 -23.11 -16.40
CA PRO A 325 19.98 -23.74 -15.16
C PRO A 325 20.00 -25.26 -15.23
N PHE A 326 19.03 -25.87 -15.91
CA PHE A 326 18.92 -27.32 -16.08
C PHE A 326 20.06 -27.85 -16.95
N VAL A 327 20.36 -27.15 -18.05
CA VAL A 327 21.49 -27.47 -18.94
C VAL A 327 22.82 -27.38 -18.18
N ILE A 328 23.04 -26.31 -17.40
CA ILE A 328 24.25 -26.17 -16.57
C ILE A 328 24.38 -27.33 -15.59
N HIS A 329 23.30 -27.70 -14.90
CA HIS A 329 23.33 -28.81 -13.95
C HIS A 329 23.67 -30.14 -14.63
N ARG A 330 23.08 -30.41 -15.82
CA ARG A 330 23.31 -31.63 -16.59
C ARG A 330 24.74 -31.71 -17.12
N LEU A 331 25.31 -30.61 -17.64
CA LEU A 331 26.70 -30.55 -18.10
C LEU A 331 27.72 -30.86 -16.99
N ILE A 332 27.45 -30.39 -15.76
CA ILE A 332 28.28 -30.70 -14.59
C ILE A 332 28.14 -32.17 -14.20
N LYS A 333 26.90 -32.70 -14.19
CA LYS A 333 26.63 -34.10 -13.85
C LYS A 333 27.28 -35.09 -14.83
N LEU A 334 27.37 -34.74 -16.11
CA LEU A 334 28.05 -35.54 -17.14
C LEU A 334 29.58 -35.40 -17.11
N GLY A 335 30.14 -34.50 -16.27
CA GLY A 335 31.58 -34.28 -16.20
C GLY A 335 32.18 -33.51 -17.38
N ILE A 336 31.35 -32.95 -18.27
CA ILE A 336 31.79 -32.15 -19.43
C ILE A 336 32.39 -30.82 -18.94
N VAL A 337 31.86 -30.28 -17.84
CA VAL A 337 32.30 -29.02 -17.26
C VAL A 337 32.37 -29.10 -15.74
N ASN A 338 33.46 -28.57 -15.15
CA ASN A 338 33.68 -28.63 -13.70
C ASN A 338 33.02 -27.47 -12.92
N ASN A 339 32.81 -26.30 -13.56
CA ASN A 339 32.38 -25.06 -12.90
C ASN A 339 31.19 -24.40 -13.61
N ILE A 340 30.29 -23.77 -12.84
CA ILE A 340 29.14 -23.01 -13.37
C ILE A 340 29.57 -21.92 -14.36
N LYS A 341 30.67 -21.20 -14.07
CA LYS A 341 31.18 -20.15 -14.96
C LYS A 341 31.66 -20.71 -16.31
N ALA A 342 32.31 -21.87 -16.29
CA ALA A 342 32.76 -22.53 -17.51
C ALA A 342 31.55 -23.00 -18.33
N ALA A 343 30.50 -23.50 -17.68
CA ALA A 343 29.27 -23.95 -18.36
C ALA A 343 28.56 -22.76 -19.03
N LYS A 344 28.45 -21.61 -18.34
CA LYS A 344 27.93 -20.37 -18.94
C LYS A 344 28.74 -19.93 -20.17
N LYS A 345 30.07 -20.02 -20.11
CA LYS A 345 30.94 -19.69 -21.25
C LYS A 345 30.77 -20.65 -22.43
N MET A 346 30.53 -21.93 -22.14
CA MET A 346 30.25 -22.97 -23.14
C MET A 346 28.91 -22.72 -23.85
N ILE A 347 27.86 -22.36 -23.08
CA ILE A 347 26.55 -21.99 -23.60
C ILE A 347 26.65 -20.74 -24.50
N GLN A 348 27.40 -19.71 -24.07
CA GLN A 348 27.61 -18.50 -24.88
C GLN A 348 28.37 -18.75 -26.19
N ARG A 349 29.21 -19.78 -26.26
CA ARG A 349 29.94 -20.17 -27.49
C ARG A 349 29.07 -20.97 -28.45
N GLY A 350 27.98 -21.56 -27.98
CA GLY A 350 27.08 -22.38 -28.81
C GLY A 350 27.66 -23.75 -29.18
N ASP A 351 28.46 -24.35 -28.31
CA ASP A 351 29.10 -25.65 -28.57
C ASP A 351 28.06 -26.76 -28.87
N ALA A 352 28.37 -27.66 -29.80
CA ALA A 352 27.46 -28.72 -30.27
C ALA A 352 26.93 -29.62 -29.14
N ASN A 353 27.77 -29.92 -28.14
CA ASN A 353 27.41 -30.75 -26.98
C ASN A 353 26.28 -30.12 -26.15
N VAL A 354 26.17 -28.79 -26.13
CA VAL A 354 25.11 -28.09 -25.38
C VAL A 354 23.74 -28.37 -26.00
N TRP A 355 23.66 -28.45 -27.32
CA TRP A 355 22.41 -28.75 -28.03
C TRP A 355 21.92 -30.17 -27.77
N HIS A 356 22.83 -31.14 -27.73
CA HIS A 356 22.50 -32.53 -27.37
C HIS A 356 21.97 -32.62 -25.94
N VAL A 357 22.63 -31.94 -25.00
CA VAL A 357 22.19 -31.90 -23.60
C VAL A 357 20.84 -31.19 -23.46
N LEU A 358 20.62 -30.12 -24.22
CA LEU A 358 19.35 -29.40 -24.21
C LEU A 358 18.19 -30.31 -24.67
N ASP A 359 18.39 -31.10 -25.73
CA ASP A 359 17.38 -32.03 -26.23
C ASP A 359 17.02 -33.11 -25.19
N GLU A 360 18.03 -33.65 -24.49
CA GLU A 360 17.80 -34.57 -23.36
C GLU A 360 17.00 -33.94 -22.22
N VAL A 361 17.27 -32.67 -21.88
CA VAL A 361 16.59 -31.98 -20.76
C VAL A 361 15.13 -31.65 -21.11
N ILE A 362 14.88 -31.29 -22.37
CA ILE A 362 13.56 -30.91 -22.87
C ILE A 362 12.64 -32.13 -23.00
N THR A 363 13.22 -33.29 -23.31
CA THR A 363 12.47 -34.54 -23.44
C THR A 363 11.77 -34.89 -22.12
N GLY A 364 10.44 -34.88 -22.13
CA GLY A 364 9.63 -35.17 -20.95
C GLY A 364 9.29 -33.95 -20.09
N HIS A 365 9.73 -32.74 -20.44
CA HIS A 365 9.44 -31.51 -19.71
C HIS A 365 8.36 -30.67 -20.44
N PRO A 366 7.10 -30.65 -19.96
CA PRO A 366 6.04 -29.89 -20.63
C PRO A 366 6.23 -28.37 -20.47
N VAL A 367 5.82 -27.60 -21.46
CA VAL A 367 5.78 -26.12 -21.43
C VAL A 367 4.36 -25.62 -21.56
N MET A 368 4.03 -24.51 -20.91
CA MET A 368 2.72 -23.88 -21.02
C MET A 368 2.75 -22.74 -22.03
N LEU A 369 1.81 -22.76 -22.98
CA LEU A 369 1.58 -21.65 -23.92
C LEU A 369 0.36 -20.86 -23.48
N ASN A 370 0.45 -19.54 -23.57
CA ASN A 370 -0.64 -18.61 -23.27
C ASN A 370 -0.72 -17.49 -24.32
N ARG A 371 -1.94 -17.16 -24.76
CA ARG A 371 -2.21 -15.99 -25.59
C ARG A 371 -2.99 -14.94 -24.80
N ALA A 372 -2.55 -13.68 -24.88
CA ALA A 372 -3.29 -12.56 -24.33
C ALA A 372 -4.25 -12.00 -25.39
N PRO A 373 -5.52 -11.68 -25.04
CA PRO A 373 -6.18 -11.83 -23.74
C PRO A 373 -6.68 -13.26 -23.47
N THR A 374 -6.47 -13.75 -22.25
CA THR A 374 -6.98 -15.05 -21.80
C THR A 374 -8.44 -14.92 -21.35
N LEU A 375 -9.38 -15.34 -22.20
CA LEU A 375 -10.83 -15.22 -21.93
C LEU A 375 -11.39 -16.40 -21.11
N HIS A 376 -10.82 -17.58 -21.29
CA HIS A 376 -11.27 -18.82 -20.65
C HIS A 376 -10.08 -19.76 -20.43
N ARG A 377 -10.29 -20.85 -19.68
CA ARG A 377 -9.24 -21.82 -19.31
C ARG A 377 -8.43 -22.36 -20.50
N LEU A 378 -9.07 -22.59 -21.66
CA LEU A 378 -8.40 -23.16 -22.84
C LEU A 378 -7.39 -22.19 -23.50
N GLY A 379 -7.33 -20.93 -23.05
CA GLY A 379 -6.31 -19.99 -23.50
C GLY A 379 -4.93 -20.26 -22.87
N ILE A 380 -4.82 -21.25 -21.98
CA ILE A 380 -3.55 -21.76 -21.44
C ILE A 380 -3.58 -23.28 -21.58
N GLN A 381 -2.63 -23.84 -22.31
CA GLN A 381 -2.47 -25.29 -22.46
C GLN A 381 -1.00 -25.69 -22.36
N ALA A 382 -0.75 -26.93 -21.96
CA ALA A 382 0.56 -27.53 -21.89
C ALA A 382 0.87 -28.35 -23.15
N PHE A 383 2.11 -28.28 -23.59
CA PHE A 383 2.63 -28.97 -24.77
C PHE A 383 3.99 -29.58 -24.47
N GLU A 384 4.33 -30.65 -25.17
CA GLU A 384 5.69 -31.17 -25.22
C GLU A 384 6.52 -30.38 -26.25
N PRO A 385 7.57 -29.67 -25.80
CA PRO A 385 8.42 -28.88 -26.69
C PRO A 385 9.29 -29.76 -27.61
N ILE A 386 9.33 -29.40 -28.89
CA ILE A 386 10.28 -29.90 -29.89
C ILE A 386 11.18 -28.75 -30.32
N LEU A 387 12.49 -28.98 -30.36
CA LEU A 387 13.44 -27.98 -30.82
C LEU A 387 13.27 -27.71 -32.32
N VAL A 388 12.99 -26.46 -32.68
CA VAL A 388 12.88 -26.01 -34.07
C VAL A 388 13.92 -24.93 -34.39
N GLU A 389 14.29 -24.85 -35.66
CA GLU A 389 15.15 -23.79 -36.17
C GLU A 389 14.34 -22.52 -36.46
N GLY A 390 14.98 -21.36 -36.32
CA GLY A 390 14.34 -20.05 -36.39
C GLY A 390 13.97 -19.48 -35.02
N ARG A 391 13.14 -18.43 -35.02
CA ARG A 391 12.76 -17.66 -33.82
C ARG A 391 11.28 -17.74 -33.47
N ALA A 392 10.47 -18.36 -34.30
CA ALA A 392 9.04 -18.44 -34.12
C ALA A 392 8.60 -19.74 -33.43
N ILE A 393 7.56 -19.65 -32.60
CA ILE A 393 6.96 -20.82 -31.96
C ILE A 393 6.05 -21.49 -33.00
N GLN A 394 6.19 -22.81 -33.17
CA GLN A 394 5.30 -23.55 -34.06
C GLN A 394 4.14 -24.13 -33.26
N LEU A 395 2.91 -23.85 -33.71
CA LEU A 395 1.69 -24.31 -33.07
C LEU A 395 0.91 -25.24 -34.00
N HIS A 396 0.26 -26.25 -33.41
CA HIS A 396 -0.62 -27.15 -34.14
C HIS A 396 -1.91 -26.42 -34.59
N PRO A 397 -2.35 -26.53 -35.86
CA PRO A 397 -3.52 -25.79 -36.35
C PRO A 397 -4.83 -26.05 -35.57
N LEU A 398 -5.04 -27.28 -35.08
CA LEU A 398 -6.28 -27.63 -34.37
C LEU A 398 -6.43 -26.99 -32.99
N VAL A 399 -5.36 -26.47 -32.39
CA VAL A 399 -5.45 -25.76 -31.10
C VAL A 399 -5.67 -24.26 -31.27
N CYS A 400 -5.50 -23.72 -32.48
CA CYS A 400 -5.70 -22.30 -32.78
C CYS A 400 -7.09 -21.76 -32.36
N PRO A 401 -8.21 -22.47 -32.59
CA PRO A 401 -9.53 -22.02 -32.14
C PRO A 401 -9.62 -21.86 -30.62
N ALA A 402 -8.96 -22.73 -29.85
CA ALA A 402 -8.93 -22.64 -28.39
C ALA A 402 -8.17 -21.39 -27.90
N PHE A 403 -7.08 -21.02 -28.57
CA PHE A 403 -6.38 -19.76 -28.27
C PHE A 403 -7.02 -18.53 -28.91
N ASN A 404 -8.03 -18.73 -29.77
CA ASN A 404 -8.59 -17.73 -30.67
C ASN A 404 -7.49 -17.04 -31.50
N ALA A 405 -6.47 -17.81 -31.91
CA ALA A 405 -5.23 -17.31 -32.52
C ALA A 405 -5.20 -17.54 -34.03
N ASP A 406 -4.60 -16.61 -34.76
CA ASP A 406 -4.27 -16.73 -36.18
C ASP A 406 -2.76 -16.53 -36.39
N PHE A 407 -2.30 -16.55 -37.64
CA PHE A 407 -0.88 -16.51 -37.99
C PHE A 407 -0.48 -15.21 -38.70
N ASP A 408 -1.16 -14.11 -38.38
CA ASP A 408 -0.95 -12.79 -39.00
C ASP A 408 0.10 -11.90 -38.27
N GLY A 409 0.67 -12.41 -37.17
CA GLY A 409 1.58 -11.67 -36.29
C GLY A 409 1.33 -11.88 -34.80
N ASP A 410 0.31 -12.65 -34.46
CA ASP A 410 0.00 -13.09 -33.10
C ASP A 410 1.22 -13.62 -32.33
N GLN A 411 1.25 -13.32 -31.04
CA GLN A 411 2.34 -13.70 -30.13
C GLN A 411 1.82 -14.55 -28.97
N MET A 412 2.59 -15.57 -28.60
CA MET A 412 2.31 -16.38 -27.42
C MET A 412 3.43 -16.27 -26.40
N ALA A 413 3.03 -16.29 -25.13
CA ALA A 413 3.94 -16.42 -24.01
C ALA A 413 4.16 -17.90 -23.68
N VAL A 414 5.41 -18.26 -23.39
CA VAL A 414 5.82 -19.59 -22.95
C VAL A 414 6.21 -19.50 -21.48
N HIS A 415 5.78 -20.47 -20.68
CA HIS A 415 6.15 -20.60 -19.27
C HIS A 415 6.62 -22.04 -18.97
N ILE A 416 7.67 -22.18 -18.16
CA ILE A 416 8.15 -23.50 -17.73
C ILE A 416 7.65 -23.83 -16.32
N PRO A 417 6.96 -24.97 -16.12
CA PRO A 417 6.73 -25.53 -14.79
C PRO A 417 8.04 -26.06 -14.20
N LEU A 418 8.47 -25.54 -13.05
CA LEU A 418 9.76 -25.89 -12.44
C LEU A 418 9.69 -27.09 -11.49
N SER A 419 8.65 -27.16 -10.64
CA SER A 419 8.50 -28.26 -9.68
C SER A 419 7.95 -29.52 -10.34
N LEU A 420 8.23 -30.69 -9.74
CA LEU A 420 7.76 -31.97 -10.28
C LEU A 420 6.24 -32.09 -10.21
N GLU A 421 5.62 -31.51 -9.18
CA GLU A 421 4.16 -31.46 -9.03
C GLU A 421 3.54 -30.62 -10.14
N ALA A 422 4.11 -29.45 -10.45
CA ALA A 422 3.61 -28.57 -11.51
C ALA A 422 3.81 -29.19 -12.90
N GLN A 423 4.92 -29.91 -13.12
CA GLN A 423 5.14 -30.66 -14.37
C GLN A 423 4.11 -31.80 -14.53
N SER A 424 3.81 -32.50 -13.43
CA SER A 424 2.82 -33.59 -13.43
C SER A 424 1.40 -33.05 -13.64
N GLU A 425 1.05 -31.95 -12.97
CA GLU A 425 -0.21 -31.23 -13.16
C GLU A 425 -0.37 -30.78 -14.62
N ALA A 426 0.65 -30.14 -15.19
CA ALA A 426 0.63 -29.71 -16.58
C ALA A 426 0.41 -30.89 -17.55
N ARG A 427 1.04 -32.04 -17.27
CA ARG A 427 0.92 -33.25 -18.10
C ARG A 427 -0.44 -33.94 -17.96
N LEU A 428 -1.02 -33.99 -16.76
CA LEU A 428 -2.27 -34.73 -16.50
C LEU A 428 -3.53 -33.90 -16.77
N LEU A 429 -3.50 -32.59 -16.48
CA LEU A 429 -4.69 -31.74 -16.49
C LEU A 429 -4.71 -30.69 -17.60
N MET A 430 -3.53 -30.25 -18.07
CA MET A 430 -3.43 -29.11 -19.00
C MET A 430 -2.94 -29.49 -20.39
N LEU A 431 -2.55 -30.74 -20.62
CA LEU A 431 -1.99 -31.19 -21.88
C LEU A 431 -3.05 -31.07 -22.99
N ALA A 432 -2.69 -30.53 -24.14
CA ALA A 432 -3.66 -30.16 -25.18
C ALA A 432 -4.48 -31.32 -25.79
N CYS A 433 -4.18 -32.58 -25.46
CA CYS A 433 -5.00 -33.72 -25.89
C CYS A 433 -6.18 -34.02 -24.96
N HIS A 434 -6.22 -33.42 -23.76
CA HIS A 434 -7.31 -33.51 -22.79
C HIS A 434 -8.30 -32.36 -22.98
#